data_AF-J2W8H9-F1
#
_entry.id   AF-J2W8H9-F1
#
_cell.length_a   1.000
_cell.length_b   1.000
_cell.length_c   1.000
_cell.angle_alpha   90.00
_cell.angle_beta   90.00
_cell.angle_gamma   90.00
#
_symmetry.space_group_name_H-M   'P 1'
#
loop_
_entity.id
_entity.type
_entity.pdbx_description
1 polymer ?
#
loop_
_entity_poly.entity_id
_entity_poly.type
_entity_poly.pdbx_seq_one_letter_code
_entity_poly.pdbx_strand_id
1 'polypeptide(L)'
;MTTIPVAYILLEEARLPDEAALIRTLRVRHPDAEWSRSPVAPSDGDDGPMFIRAGDHLMTILMMPAPIPYDQQLWQRASWLWPEAFDAAGRHRAHLVVAPMGSAESNAETKALGFAQNAHLTTAFVGAVVAALSGVAAVVWRGNVARSPEMWLEQSRSAFASYPDQPFALWIEIVPYRTGRTIGAYTVGLSAFTGREIEFEVDGLDQRSVTARVAQLSAYLIGNGPDDGPKSGAVFEADSEIDHRVAVLHRSSRFNIGPVVSFSSLDDRLGRIRTYPIIPPDIARNHPLLLMLGKVGLFDPAQAENQIRLRPDHYQSEVRLESFDQGLSQALSGMMATDSYATADASARRALANGDLASAKAFLQPWADDVGQLQLAAKLALTLCDAFLFMPAPPHSP
;
A
#
# COMPACT_ATOMS: atom_id res chain seq x y z
N MET A 1 -13.43 -0.35 9.24
CA MET A 1 -14.46 0.48 8.58
C MET A 1 -14.49 0.10 7.12
N THR A 2 -15.57 -0.50 6.64
CA THR A 2 -15.78 -0.75 5.20
C THR A 2 -16.02 0.60 4.53
N THR A 3 -14.99 1.14 3.87
CA THR A 3 -15.10 2.42 3.17
C THR A 3 -15.95 2.25 1.93
N ILE A 4 -16.96 3.08 1.72
CA ILE A 4 -17.81 3.08 0.53
C ILE A 4 -16.98 3.59 -0.68
N PRO A 5 -17.12 3.04 -1.90
CA PRO A 5 -16.47 3.57 -3.08
C PRO A 5 -17.15 4.87 -3.52
N VAL A 6 -16.48 5.98 -3.24
CA VAL A 6 -16.90 7.34 -3.65
C VAL A 6 -16.10 7.75 -4.87
N ALA A 7 -16.77 8.38 -5.83
CA ALA A 7 -16.14 9.01 -6.99
C ALA A 7 -16.47 10.52 -7.02
N TYR A 8 -15.49 11.31 -7.44
CA TYR A 8 -15.62 12.75 -7.64
C TYR A 8 -15.58 13.03 -9.14
N ILE A 9 -16.69 13.48 -9.72
CA ILE A 9 -16.75 13.89 -11.13
C ILE A 9 -16.47 15.38 -11.18
N LEU A 10 -15.34 15.77 -11.77
CA LEU A 10 -14.90 17.16 -11.82
C LEU A 10 -15.57 17.87 -13.01
N LEU A 11 -16.15 19.02 -12.76
CA LEU A 11 -16.93 19.78 -13.75
C LEU A 11 -16.32 21.16 -13.97
N GLU A 12 -16.38 21.64 -15.20
CA GLU A 12 -16.05 23.03 -15.55
C GLU A 12 -17.09 24.03 -15.04
N GLU A 13 -18.35 23.59 -14.90
CA GLU A 13 -19.47 24.38 -14.40
C GLU A 13 -20.34 23.56 -13.43
N ALA A 14 -20.90 24.20 -12.41
CA ALA A 14 -21.76 23.55 -11.43
C ALA A 14 -23.12 23.20 -12.04
N ARG A 15 -23.40 21.89 -12.21
CA ARG A 15 -24.68 21.40 -12.72
C ARG A 15 -24.92 19.93 -12.42
N LEU A 16 -26.18 19.59 -12.19
CA LEU A 16 -26.64 18.20 -12.12
C LEU A 16 -27.00 17.67 -13.52
N PRO A 17 -26.91 16.34 -13.74
CA PRO A 17 -27.46 15.73 -14.96
C PRO A 17 -28.99 15.84 -14.98
N ASP A 18 -29.60 15.76 -16.16
CA ASP A 18 -31.05 15.51 -16.25
C ASP A 18 -31.36 14.09 -15.75
N GLU A 19 -32.21 13.97 -14.74
CA GLU A 19 -32.51 12.70 -14.06
C GLU A 19 -33.05 11.65 -15.05
N ALA A 20 -33.97 12.06 -15.93
CA ALA A 20 -34.59 11.15 -16.89
C ALA A 20 -33.57 10.70 -17.97
N ALA A 21 -32.71 11.60 -18.45
CA ALA A 21 -31.63 11.27 -19.37
C ALA A 21 -30.59 10.34 -18.74
N LEU A 22 -30.23 10.57 -17.48
CA LEU A 22 -29.32 9.70 -16.75
C LEU A 22 -29.89 8.28 -16.62
N ILE A 23 -31.15 8.13 -16.18
CA ILE A 23 -31.81 6.82 -16.09
C ILE A 23 -31.88 6.12 -17.45
N ARG A 24 -32.22 6.84 -18.52
CA ARG A 24 -32.20 6.28 -19.88
C ARG A 24 -30.80 5.79 -20.25
N THR A 25 -29.78 6.60 -19.97
CA THR A 25 -28.37 6.27 -20.27
C THR A 25 -27.90 5.03 -19.51
N LEU A 26 -28.27 4.91 -18.22
CA LEU A 26 -28.00 3.73 -17.41
C LEU A 26 -28.60 2.47 -18.01
N ARG A 27 -29.90 2.50 -18.37
CA ARG A 27 -30.59 1.36 -18.98
C ARG A 27 -30.01 0.96 -20.33
N VAL A 28 -29.56 1.93 -21.14
CA VAL A 28 -28.91 1.64 -22.43
C VAL A 28 -27.53 1.01 -22.24
N ARG A 29 -26.73 1.50 -21.29
CA ARG A 29 -25.36 1.02 -21.07
C ARG A 29 -25.30 -0.28 -20.28
N HIS A 30 -26.27 -0.50 -19.39
CA HIS A 30 -26.34 -1.61 -18.45
C HIS A 30 -27.77 -2.17 -18.39
N PRO A 31 -28.26 -2.81 -19.46
CA PRO A 31 -29.65 -3.26 -19.58
C PRO A 31 -30.04 -4.37 -18.59
N ASP A 32 -29.06 -5.16 -18.12
CA ASP A 32 -29.28 -6.26 -17.18
C ASP A 32 -29.40 -5.81 -15.72
N ALA A 33 -29.18 -4.52 -15.45
CA ALA A 33 -29.34 -3.92 -14.13
C ALA A 33 -30.61 -3.05 -14.06
N GLU A 34 -31.30 -3.10 -12.92
CA GLU A 34 -32.53 -2.34 -12.72
C GLU A 34 -32.23 -0.91 -12.29
N TRP A 35 -32.61 0.06 -13.13
CA TRP A 35 -32.43 1.49 -12.82
C TRP A 35 -33.78 2.20 -12.81
N SER A 36 -34.09 2.91 -11.72
CA SER A 36 -35.35 3.66 -11.60
C SER A 36 -35.19 4.91 -10.75
N ARG A 37 -36.17 5.81 -10.85
CA ARG A 37 -36.27 6.99 -9.99
C ARG A 37 -36.46 6.52 -8.54
N SER A 38 -35.74 7.15 -7.62
CA SER A 38 -35.94 6.92 -6.20
C SER A 38 -37.28 7.51 -5.72
N PRO A 39 -38.03 6.82 -4.85
CA PRO A 39 -39.20 7.41 -4.17
C PRO A 39 -38.81 8.38 -3.06
N VAL A 40 -37.52 8.45 -2.68
CA VAL A 40 -37.00 9.42 -1.72
C VAL A 40 -37.21 10.82 -2.30
N ALA A 41 -37.94 11.67 -1.56
CA ALA A 41 -38.26 13.01 -2.03
C ALA A 41 -36.97 13.79 -2.36
N PRO A 42 -36.91 14.48 -3.51
CA PRO A 42 -35.84 15.44 -3.75
C PRO A 42 -35.88 16.50 -2.64
N SER A 43 -34.72 16.99 -2.19
CA SER A 43 -34.72 18.11 -1.24
C SER A 43 -35.30 19.36 -1.91
N ASP A 44 -35.91 20.24 -1.13
CA ASP A 44 -36.38 21.54 -1.63
C ASP A 44 -35.19 22.37 -2.17
N GLY A 45 -35.12 22.54 -3.49
CA GLY A 45 -34.12 23.37 -4.19
C GLY A 45 -33.39 22.63 -5.33
N ASP A 46 -32.96 23.39 -6.35
CA ASP A 46 -32.26 22.86 -7.55
C ASP A 46 -30.86 22.27 -7.24
N ASP A 47 -30.32 22.54 -6.05
CA ASP A 47 -28.99 22.07 -5.58
C ASP A 47 -29.05 20.83 -4.66
N GLY A 48 -30.22 20.19 -4.56
CA GLY A 48 -30.43 19.02 -3.73
C GLY A 48 -29.68 17.75 -4.15
N PRO A 49 -29.44 16.78 -3.24
CA PRO A 49 -28.93 15.48 -3.63
C PRO A 49 -29.92 14.76 -4.56
N MET A 50 -29.41 14.20 -5.66
CA MET A 50 -30.17 13.34 -6.56
C MET A 50 -30.00 11.88 -6.14
N PHE A 51 -31.12 11.15 -6.10
CA PHE A 51 -31.16 9.75 -5.73
C PHE A 51 -31.69 8.86 -6.86
N ILE A 52 -30.94 7.83 -7.23
CA ILE A 52 -31.32 6.86 -8.27
C ILE A 52 -31.29 5.45 -7.67
N ARG A 53 -32.37 4.69 -7.86
CA ARG A 53 -32.46 3.31 -7.41
C ARG A 53 -31.76 2.38 -8.42
N ALA A 54 -30.95 1.47 -7.89
CA ALA A 54 -30.19 0.43 -8.57
C ALA A 54 -30.53 -0.94 -7.97
N GLY A 55 -31.55 -1.62 -8.50
CA GLY A 55 -32.18 -2.76 -7.82
C GLY A 55 -32.66 -2.34 -6.43
N ASP A 56 -32.22 -3.03 -5.38
CA ASP A 56 -32.56 -2.68 -3.98
C ASP A 56 -31.58 -1.71 -3.32
N HIS A 57 -30.67 -1.12 -4.10
CA HIS A 57 -29.67 -0.18 -3.62
C HIS A 57 -29.92 1.24 -4.09
N LEU A 58 -29.40 2.21 -3.34
CA LEU A 58 -29.54 3.63 -3.65
C LEU A 58 -28.20 4.24 -4.04
N MET A 59 -28.16 4.87 -5.20
CA MET A 59 -27.06 5.71 -5.66
C MET A 59 -27.39 7.18 -5.40
N THR A 60 -26.38 7.95 -5.01
CA THR A 60 -26.51 9.39 -4.73
C THR A 60 -25.55 10.19 -5.58
N ILE A 61 -26.01 11.35 -6.05
CA ILE A 61 -25.20 12.42 -6.61
C ILE A 61 -25.43 13.66 -5.75
N LEU A 62 -24.37 14.17 -5.15
CA LEU A 62 -24.37 15.47 -4.49
C LEU A 62 -23.57 16.46 -5.34
N MET A 63 -24.16 17.61 -5.64
CA MET A 63 -23.48 18.70 -6.34
C MET A 63 -22.75 19.57 -5.32
N MET A 64 -21.47 19.84 -5.59
CA MET A 64 -20.66 20.78 -4.82
C MET A 64 -20.21 21.92 -5.76
N PRO A 65 -20.65 23.18 -5.52
CA PRO A 65 -20.33 24.31 -6.40
C PRO A 65 -18.93 24.88 -6.08
N ALA A 66 -17.96 23.98 -5.92
CA ALA A 66 -16.58 24.30 -5.61
C ALA A 66 -15.64 23.21 -6.17
N PRO A 67 -14.41 23.55 -6.54
CA PRO A 67 -13.41 22.55 -6.93
C PRO A 67 -13.02 21.67 -5.73
N ILE A 68 -12.50 20.47 -6.00
CA ILE A 68 -11.82 19.69 -4.95
C ILE A 68 -10.44 20.31 -4.65
N PRO A 69 -9.86 20.10 -3.45
CA PRO A 69 -8.49 20.53 -3.19
C PRO A 69 -7.50 19.98 -4.21
N TYR A 70 -6.57 20.81 -4.65
CA TYR A 70 -5.58 20.43 -5.66
C TYR A 70 -4.50 19.52 -5.05
N ASP A 71 -4.35 18.31 -5.60
CA ASP A 71 -3.31 17.34 -5.22
C ASP A 71 -2.29 17.18 -6.36
N GLN A 72 -1.12 17.78 -6.20
CA GLN A 72 -0.05 17.70 -7.21
C GLN A 72 0.40 16.28 -7.49
N GLN A 73 0.46 15.40 -6.48
CA GLN A 73 0.95 14.04 -6.65
C GLN A 73 -0.05 13.19 -7.43
N LEU A 74 -1.35 13.35 -7.17
CA LEU A 74 -2.43 12.70 -7.93
C LEU A 74 -2.30 13.01 -9.42
N TRP A 75 -2.22 14.30 -9.77
CA TRP A 75 -2.18 14.73 -11.17
C TRP A 75 -0.85 14.40 -11.85
N GLN A 76 0.26 14.42 -11.11
CA GLN A 76 1.56 13.97 -11.62
C GLN A 76 1.52 12.50 -12.02
N ARG A 77 0.95 11.62 -11.19
CA ARG A 77 0.83 10.19 -11.54
C ARG A 77 -0.13 9.97 -12.70
N ALA A 78 -1.29 10.62 -12.68
CA ALA A 78 -2.27 10.53 -13.77
C ALA A 78 -1.67 10.96 -15.12
N SER A 79 -0.77 11.97 -15.11
CA SER A 79 -0.11 12.48 -16.32
C SER A 79 0.72 11.45 -17.09
N TRP A 80 1.10 10.34 -16.46
CA TRP A 80 1.86 9.28 -17.14
C TRP A 80 1.03 8.49 -18.15
N LEU A 81 -0.28 8.38 -17.93
CA LEU A 81 -1.21 7.72 -18.86
C LEU A 81 -2.08 8.73 -19.61
N TRP A 82 -2.26 9.92 -19.05
CA TRP A 82 -3.13 10.96 -19.55
C TRP A 82 -2.42 12.32 -19.49
N PRO A 83 -1.64 12.70 -20.53
CA PRO A 83 -0.82 13.91 -20.51
C PRO A 83 -1.57 15.21 -20.17
N GLU A 84 -2.86 15.30 -20.49
CA GLU A 84 -3.72 16.46 -20.25
C GLU A 84 -4.28 16.53 -18.81
N ALA A 85 -3.92 15.59 -17.93
CA ALA A 85 -4.44 15.51 -16.56
C ALA A 85 -4.31 16.83 -15.78
N PHE A 86 -3.18 17.52 -15.91
CA PHE A 86 -2.94 18.81 -15.25
C PHE A 86 -3.84 19.93 -15.78
N ASP A 87 -4.06 19.98 -17.09
CA ASP A 87 -4.95 20.98 -17.69
C ASP A 87 -6.40 20.74 -17.24
N ALA A 88 -6.85 19.49 -17.29
CA ALA A 88 -8.18 19.11 -16.80
C ALA A 88 -8.39 19.48 -15.32
N ALA A 89 -7.38 19.23 -14.47
CA ALA A 89 -7.39 19.66 -13.09
C ALA A 89 -7.44 21.19 -12.93
N GLY A 90 -6.80 21.95 -13.82
CA GLY A 90 -6.82 23.42 -13.77
C GLY A 90 -8.17 24.04 -14.19
N ARG A 91 -8.92 23.35 -15.05
CA ARG A 91 -10.19 23.86 -15.62
C ARG A 91 -11.41 23.65 -14.72
N HIS A 92 -11.40 22.68 -13.81
CA HIS A 92 -12.58 22.38 -12.99
C HIS A 92 -12.92 23.51 -11.98
N ARG A 93 -14.22 23.73 -11.77
CA ARG A 93 -14.78 24.75 -10.86
C ARG A 93 -15.81 24.20 -9.89
N ALA A 94 -16.32 22.99 -10.16
CA ALA A 94 -17.29 22.28 -9.34
C ALA A 94 -17.00 20.78 -9.37
N HIS A 95 -17.67 20.02 -8.51
CA HIS A 95 -17.64 18.56 -8.59
C HIS A 95 -18.96 17.92 -8.17
N LEU A 96 -19.19 16.71 -8.66
CA LEU A 96 -20.23 15.82 -8.15
C LEU A 96 -19.57 14.78 -7.24
N VAL A 97 -20.17 14.54 -6.09
CA VAL A 97 -19.85 13.39 -5.24
C VAL A 97 -20.83 12.28 -5.55
N VAL A 98 -20.31 11.15 -6.02
CA VAL A 98 -21.10 10.00 -6.42
C VAL A 98 -20.78 8.82 -5.50
N ALA A 99 -21.80 8.28 -4.83
CA ALA A 99 -21.63 7.18 -3.88
C ALA A 99 -22.88 6.30 -3.76
N PRO A 100 -22.73 5.01 -3.46
CA PRO A 100 -23.83 4.17 -2.98
C PRO A 100 -24.13 4.49 -1.50
N MET A 101 -25.41 4.60 -1.14
CA MET A 101 -25.87 4.88 0.23
C MET A 101 -26.39 3.64 0.98
N GLY A 102 -26.35 2.46 0.36
CA GLY A 102 -26.88 1.23 0.95
C GLY A 102 -28.26 0.89 0.38
N SER A 103 -29.18 0.45 1.24
CA SER A 103 -30.52 0.01 0.81
C SER A 103 -31.38 1.18 0.31
N ALA A 104 -32.10 0.99 -0.80
CA ALA A 104 -33.12 1.91 -1.30
C ALA A 104 -34.44 1.82 -0.52
N GLU A 105 -34.62 0.77 0.28
CA GLU A 105 -35.80 0.55 1.11
C GLU A 105 -35.40 0.53 2.59
N SER A 106 -36.27 1.01 3.48
CA SER A 106 -36.12 0.87 4.94
C SER A 106 -36.42 -0.57 5.41
N ASN A 107 -35.98 -1.57 4.63
CA ASN A 107 -36.22 -2.98 4.87
C ASN A 107 -34.92 -3.61 5.35
N ALA A 108 -34.96 -4.24 6.53
CA ALA A 108 -33.81 -4.89 7.17
C ALA A 108 -33.27 -6.10 6.39
N GLU A 109 -33.92 -6.49 5.28
CA GLU A 109 -33.61 -7.67 4.47
C GLU A 109 -32.65 -7.38 3.30
N THR A 110 -32.43 -6.12 2.92
CA THR A 110 -31.50 -5.78 1.84
C THR A 110 -30.07 -6.11 2.27
N LYS A 111 -29.47 -7.11 1.63
CA LYS A 111 -28.09 -7.51 1.89
C LYS A 111 -27.14 -6.36 1.59
N ALA A 112 -26.34 -5.94 2.57
CA ALA A 112 -25.28 -4.97 2.36
C ALA A 112 -24.27 -5.50 1.33
N LEU A 113 -23.98 -4.68 0.32
CA LEU A 113 -22.98 -5.01 -0.70
C LEU A 113 -21.56 -4.90 -0.14
N GLY A 114 -20.70 -5.82 -0.58
CA GLY A 114 -19.26 -5.71 -0.36
C GLY A 114 -18.65 -4.54 -1.14
N PHE A 115 -17.38 -4.22 -0.86
CA PHE A 115 -16.69 -3.13 -1.54
C PHE A 115 -16.64 -3.31 -3.06
N ALA A 116 -16.29 -4.50 -3.55
CA ALA A 116 -16.22 -4.80 -4.98
C ALA A 116 -17.57 -4.62 -5.68
N GLN A 117 -18.66 -5.14 -5.10
CA GLN A 117 -20.01 -4.98 -5.63
C GLN A 117 -20.44 -3.51 -5.71
N ASN A 118 -20.15 -2.74 -4.65
CA ASN A 118 -20.37 -1.29 -4.68
C ASN A 118 -19.48 -0.62 -5.74
N ALA A 119 -18.25 -1.07 -5.96
CA ALA A 119 -17.36 -0.50 -6.95
C ALA A 119 -17.90 -0.68 -8.37
N HIS A 120 -18.42 -1.87 -8.70
CA HIS A 120 -19.11 -2.15 -9.96
C HIS A 120 -20.32 -1.22 -10.16
N LEU A 121 -21.19 -1.09 -9.16
CA LEU A 121 -22.36 -0.19 -9.21
C LEU A 121 -21.96 1.29 -9.39
N THR A 122 -21.04 1.79 -8.57
CA THR A 122 -20.52 3.16 -8.70
C THR A 122 -19.90 3.36 -10.07
N THR A 123 -19.24 2.35 -10.64
CA THR A 123 -18.59 2.46 -11.94
C THR A 123 -19.59 2.64 -13.08
N ALA A 124 -20.63 1.79 -13.11
CA ALA A 124 -21.74 1.90 -14.05
C ALA A 124 -22.39 3.30 -13.95
N PHE A 125 -22.64 3.73 -12.71
CA PHE A 125 -23.33 4.96 -12.42
C PHE A 125 -22.52 6.21 -12.82
N VAL A 126 -21.25 6.28 -12.43
CA VAL A 126 -20.33 7.36 -12.83
C VAL A 126 -20.22 7.44 -14.35
N GLY A 127 -20.02 6.33 -15.04
CA GLY A 127 -19.90 6.34 -16.49
C GLY A 127 -21.17 6.81 -17.20
N ALA A 128 -22.35 6.55 -16.65
CA ALA A 128 -23.60 7.11 -17.16
C ALA A 128 -23.73 8.62 -16.89
N VAL A 129 -23.27 9.10 -15.73
CA VAL A 129 -23.22 10.56 -15.44
C VAL A 129 -22.26 11.26 -16.40
N VAL A 130 -21.07 10.70 -16.63
CA VAL A 130 -20.11 11.24 -17.61
C VAL A 130 -20.69 11.25 -19.02
N ALA A 131 -21.50 10.26 -19.38
CA ALA A 131 -22.17 10.24 -20.68
C ALA A 131 -23.35 11.23 -20.79
N ALA A 132 -24.02 11.54 -19.69
CA ALA A 132 -25.18 12.43 -19.64
C ALA A 132 -24.80 13.92 -19.49
N LEU A 133 -23.55 14.23 -19.14
CA LEU A 133 -23.05 15.58 -18.91
C LEU A 133 -21.93 15.93 -19.90
N SER A 134 -22.01 17.09 -20.54
CA SER A 134 -20.83 17.76 -21.12
C SER A 134 -19.94 18.43 -20.05
N GLY A 135 -18.76 18.96 -20.42
CA GLY A 135 -17.91 19.73 -19.50
C GLY A 135 -17.39 18.97 -18.28
N VAL A 136 -17.38 17.63 -18.35
CA VAL A 136 -16.67 16.80 -17.36
C VAL A 136 -15.18 16.90 -17.67
N ALA A 137 -14.41 17.41 -16.73
CA ALA A 137 -12.96 17.58 -16.88
C ALA A 137 -12.20 16.30 -16.52
N ALA A 138 -12.61 15.62 -15.44
CA ALA A 138 -11.94 14.42 -14.95
C ALA A 138 -12.88 13.63 -14.03
N VAL A 139 -12.49 12.41 -13.68
CA VAL A 139 -13.08 11.69 -12.56
C VAL A 139 -11.97 11.22 -11.64
N VAL A 140 -12.14 11.48 -10.34
CA VAL A 140 -11.24 11.02 -9.28
C VAL A 140 -11.94 9.94 -8.45
N TRP A 141 -11.45 8.72 -8.56
CA TRP A 141 -11.90 7.58 -7.77
C TRP A 141 -11.24 7.61 -6.39
N ARG A 142 -12.06 7.54 -5.34
CA ARG A 142 -11.65 7.54 -3.91
C ARG A 142 -10.65 8.63 -3.52
N GLY A 143 -10.65 9.73 -4.24
CA GLY A 143 -9.74 10.85 -4.02
C GLY A 143 -8.28 10.59 -4.41
N ASN A 144 -7.91 9.42 -4.95
CA ASN A 144 -6.50 9.06 -5.16
C ASN A 144 -6.15 8.41 -6.51
N VAL A 145 -7.14 8.11 -7.36
CA VAL A 145 -6.93 7.65 -8.73
C VAL A 145 -7.71 8.53 -9.70
N ALA A 146 -7.01 9.30 -10.53
CA ALA A 146 -7.63 10.20 -11.50
C ALA A 146 -7.55 9.64 -12.92
N ARG A 147 -8.65 9.76 -13.67
CA ARG A 147 -8.76 9.30 -15.05
C ARG A 147 -9.52 10.31 -15.91
N SER A 148 -9.21 10.28 -17.20
CA SER A 148 -9.89 11.05 -18.24
C SER A 148 -11.36 10.65 -18.36
N PRO A 149 -12.27 11.58 -18.72
CA PRO A 149 -13.66 11.25 -19.04
C PRO A 149 -13.79 10.15 -20.11
N GLU A 150 -12.92 10.14 -21.12
CA GLU A 150 -12.93 9.19 -22.23
C GLU A 150 -12.71 7.75 -21.73
N MET A 151 -11.70 7.54 -20.89
CA MET A 151 -11.45 6.24 -20.27
C MET A 151 -12.64 5.76 -19.43
N TRP A 152 -13.33 6.67 -18.71
CA TRP A 152 -14.56 6.33 -17.98
C TRP A 152 -15.70 5.95 -18.93
N LEU A 153 -15.89 6.68 -20.03
CA LEU A 153 -16.92 6.38 -21.03
C LEU A 153 -16.70 5.04 -21.72
N GLU A 154 -15.45 4.64 -21.92
CA GLU A 154 -15.07 3.36 -22.52
C GLU A 154 -15.17 2.23 -21.51
N GLN A 155 -14.38 2.27 -20.44
CA GLN A 155 -14.20 1.13 -19.54
C GLN A 155 -15.41 0.89 -18.64
N SER A 156 -16.20 1.91 -18.31
CA SER A 156 -17.40 1.68 -17.50
C SER A 156 -18.45 0.82 -18.22
N ARG A 157 -18.37 0.63 -19.54
CA ARG A 157 -19.26 -0.30 -20.26
C ARG A 157 -19.16 -1.72 -19.73
N SER A 158 -17.96 -2.10 -19.28
CA SER A 158 -17.68 -3.38 -18.64
C SER A 158 -17.86 -3.33 -17.11
N ALA A 159 -18.62 -2.37 -16.58
CA ALA A 159 -18.79 -2.17 -15.13
C ALA A 159 -19.21 -3.43 -14.37
N PHE A 160 -19.87 -4.40 -14.99
CA PHE A 160 -20.28 -5.66 -14.36
C PHE A 160 -19.56 -6.90 -14.93
N ALA A 161 -18.51 -6.70 -15.74
CA ALA A 161 -17.71 -7.81 -16.23
C ALA A 161 -16.96 -8.49 -15.07
N SER A 162 -16.87 -9.81 -15.14
CA SER A 162 -16.08 -10.62 -14.21
C SER A 162 -14.59 -10.52 -14.52
N TYR A 163 -13.74 -11.02 -13.62
CA TYR A 163 -12.33 -11.26 -13.92
C TYR A 163 -12.17 -12.08 -15.23
N PRO A 164 -11.27 -11.70 -16.15
CA PRO A 164 -10.29 -10.61 -16.05
C PRO A 164 -10.75 -9.25 -16.60
N ASP A 165 -11.97 -9.14 -17.13
CA ASP A 165 -12.43 -8.03 -17.96
C ASP A 165 -13.06 -6.86 -17.17
N GLN A 166 -13.11 -6.97 -15.84
CA GLN A 166 -13.54 -5.90 -14.96
C GLN A 166 -12.69 -4.63 -15.15
N PRO A 167 -13.26 -3.41 -15.00
CA PRO A 167 -12.58 -2.16 -15.34
C PRO A 167 -11.64 -1.68 -14.22
N PHE A 168 -10.75 -2.56 -13.77
CA PHE A 168 -9.88 -2.32 -12.62
C PHE A 168 -8.97 -1.09 -12.81
N ALA A 169 -8.62 -0.74 -14.06
CA ALA A 169 -7.79 0.41 -14.37
C ALA A 169 -8.47 1.77 -14.07
N LEU A 170 -9.80 1.79 -13.87
CA LEU A 170 -10.53 2.94 -13.32
C LEU A 170 -10.35 3.08 -11.80
N TRP A 171 -10.08 1.97 -11.11
CA TRP A 171 -10.06 1.92 -9.64
C TRP A 171 -8.66 1.98 -9.04
N ILE A 172 -7.66 1.56 -9.81
CA ILE A 172 -6.27 1.52 -9.38
C ILE A 172 -5.37 2.25 -10.38
N GLU A 173 -4.20 2.63 -9.88
CA GLU A 173 -3.09 3.11 -10.67
C GLU A 173 -1.87 2.21 -10.48
N ILE A 174 -1.14 1.96 -11.57
CA ILE A 174 0.14 1.25 -11.55
C ILE A 174 1.22 2.29 -11.79
N VAL A 175 2.04 2.51 -10.77
CA VAL A 175 3.06 3.56 -10.74
C VAL A 175 4.41 2.90 -10.95
N PRO A 176 4.96 2.88 -12.18
CA PRO A 176 6.32 2.40 -12.40
C PRO A 176 7.34 3.32 -11.73
N TYR A 177 8.43 2.72 -11.26
CA TYR A 177 9.55 3.45 -10.66
C TYR A 177 10.87 2.73 -10.99
N ARG A 178 11.98 3.44 -10.82
CA ARG A 178 13.33 2.87 -10.89
C ARG A 178 13.99 2.90 -9.52
N THR A 179 14.63 1.79 -9.16
CA THR A 179 15.51 1.67 -7.99
C THR A 179 16.82 1.05 -8.45
N GLY A 180 17.89 1.85 -8.43
CA GLY A 180 19.16 1.46 -9.04
C GLY A 180 18.97 1.08 -10.51
N ARG A 181 19.20 -0.19 -10.83
CA ARG A 181 19.03 -0.76 -12.18
C ARG A 181 17.72 -1.51 -12.39
N THR A 182 16.90 -1.67 -11.36
CA THR A 182 15.65 -2.43 -11.42
C THR A 182 14.48 -1.49 -11.69
N ILE A 183 13.63 -1.88 -12.64
CA ILE A 183 12.33 -1.26 -12.85
C ILE A 183 11.34 -2.02 -11.96
N GLY A 184 10.63 -1.28 -11.12
CA GLY A 184 9.54 -1.80 -10.31
C GLY A 184 8.25 -1.07 -10.61
N ALA A 185 7.17 -1.51 -9.99
CA ALA A 185 5.93 -0.76 -9.94
C ALA A 185 5.23 -1.00 -8.61
N TYR A 186 4.47 -0.02 -8.15
CA TYR A 186 3.53 -0.20 -7.05
C TYR A 186 2.12 0.20 -7.46
N THR A 187 1.12 -0.30 -6.73
CA THR A 187 -0.27 0.11 -6.95
C THR A 187 -0.69 1.23 -6.01
N VAL A 188 -1.66 2.01 -6.46
CA VAL A 188 -2.43 2.93 -5.62
C VAL A 188 -3.91 2.60 -5.81
N GLY A 189 -4.64 2.37 -4.72
CA GLY A 189 -6.08 2.13 -4.71
C GLY A 189 -6.48 0.66 -4.56
N LEU A 190 -5.57 -0.29 -4.79
CA LEU A 190 -5.86 -1.73 -4.70
C LEU A 190 -6.19 -2.15 -3.26
N SER A 191 -5.60 -1.48 -2.28
CA SER A 191 -5.82 -1.75 -0.85
C SER A 191 -7.29 -1.63 -0.43
N ALA A 192 -8.13 -0.92 -1.19
CA ALA A 192 -9.56 -0.84 -0.94
C ALA A 192 -10.28 -2.19 -1.15
N PHE A 193 -9.74 -3.05 -2.02
CA PHE A 193 -10.28 -4.37 -2.33
C PHE A 193 -9.61 -5.48 -1.51
N THR A 194 -8.31 -5.34 -1.26
CA THR A 194 -7.47 -6.44 -0.75
C THR A 194 -6.87 -6.18 0.64
N GLY A 195 -6.98 -4.96 1.14
CA GLY A 195 -6.29 -4.49 2.35
C GLY A 195 -4.80 -4.18 2.15
N ARG A 196 -4.23 -4.37 0.94
CA ARG A 196 -2.81 -4.15 0.62
C ARG A 196 -2.62 -3.61 -0.79
N GLU A 197 -1.63 -2.75 -0.97
CA GLU A 197 -1.11 -2.44 -2.31
C GLU A 197 -0.14 -3.55 -2.78
N ILE A 198 0.26 -3.53 -4.05
CA ILE A 198 1.37 -4.35 -4.57
C ILE A 198 2.62 -3.47 -4.62
N GLU A 199 3.77 -4.01 -4.24
CA GLU A 199 5.08 -3.42 -4.49
C GLU A 199 5.96 -4.46 -5.21
N PHE A 200 6.04 -4.35 -6.53
CA PHE A 200 6.69 -5.33 -7.38
C PHE A 200 8.07 -4.84 -7.83
N GLU A 201 9.14 -5.49 -7.41
CA GLU A 201 10.53 -5.17 -7.75
C GLU A 201 11.33 -6.45 -8.06
N VAL A 202 11.17 -6.95 -9.28
CA VAL A 202 11.86 -8.17 -9.75
C VAL A 202 12.90 -7.78 -10.79
N ASP A 203 14.12 -8.27 -10.60
CA ASP A 203 15.28 -7.96 -11.44
C ASP A 203 15.12 -8.51 -12.87
N GLY A 204 15.69 -7.80 -13.84
CA GLY A 204 15.77 -8.26 -15.24
C GLY A 204 14.51 -8.03 -16.09
N LEU A 205 13.43 -7.50 -15.51
CA LEU A 205 12.20 -7.20 -16.24
C LEU A 205 12.19 -5.78 -16.78
N ASP A 206 11.60 -5.60 -17.97
CA ASP A 206 11.31 -4.28 -18.53
C ASP A 206 10.01 -3.69 -17.96
N GLN A 207 9.80 -2.39 -18.21
CA GLN A 207 8.62 -1.69 -17.70
C GLN A 207 7.30 -2.33 -18.17
N ARG A 208 7.22 -2.78 -19.43
CA ARG A 208 6.01 -3.39 -19.97
C ARG A 208 5.65 -4.69 -19.24
N SER A 209 6.65 -5.53 -18.99
CA SER A 209 6.48 -6.81 -18.31
C SER A 209 6.08 -6.60 -16.85
N VAL A 210 6.71 -5.64 -16.17
CA VAL A 210 6.36 -5.24 -14.80
C VAL A 210 4.90 -4.77 -14.74
N THR A 211 4.52 -3.81 -15.60
CA THR A 211 3.15 -3.28 -15.63
C THR A 211 2.12 -4.37 -15.95
N ALA A 212 2.39 -5.26 -16.91
CA ALA A 212 1.49 -6.35 -17.27
C ALA A 212 1.28 -7.32 -16.10
N ARG A 213 2.34 -7.72 -15.41
CA ARG A 213 2.25 -8.64 -14.25
C ARG A 213 1.49 -8.00 -13.08
N VAL A 214 1.77 -6.74 -12.77
CA VAL A 214 1.04 -6.02 -11.71
C VAL A 214 -0.43 -5.85 -12.09
N ALA A 215 -0.75 -5.55 -13.35
CA ALA A 215 -2.11 -5.46 -13.84
C ALA A 215 -2.87 -6.79 -13.71
N GLN A 216 -2.28 -7.89 -14.17
CA GLN A 216 -2.87 -9.24 -14.07
C GLN A 216 -3.11 -9.64 -12.61
N LEU A 217 -2.12 -9.43 -11.73
CA LEU A 217 -2.25 -9.73 -10.30
C LEU A 217 -3.32 -8.85 -9.64
N SER A 218 -3.38 -7.56 -9.99
CA SER A 218 -4.39 -6.65 -9.44
C SER A 218 -5.80 -7.09 -9.85
N ALA A 219 -6.01 -7.39 -11.14
CA ALA A 219 -7.29 -7.90 -11.62
C ALA A 219 -7.65 -9.23 -10.92
N TYR A 220 -6.68 -10.14 -10.78
CA TYR A 220 -6.89 -11.42 -10.09
C TYR A 220 -7.33 -11.22 -8.64
N LEU A 221 -6.63 -10.37 -7.88
CA LEU A 221 -6.94 -10.13 -6.47
C LEU A 221 -8.28 -9.42 -6.27
N ILE A 222 -8.67 -8.53 -7.19
CA ILE A 222 -9.98 -7.88 -7.14
C ILE A 222 -11.11 -8.89 -7.41
N GLY A 223 -10.90 -9.79 -8.37
CA GLY A 223 -11.92 -10.76 -8.79
C GLY A 223 -12.09 -11.94 -7.84
N ASN A 224 -11.00 -12.43 -7.24
CA ASN A 224 -10.99 -13.63 -6.37
C ASN A 224 -10.86 -13.28 -4.88
N GLY A 225 -10.51 -12.04 -4.56
CA GLY A 225 -10.32 -11.58 -3.19
C GLY A 225 -8.90 -11.79 -2.67
N PRO A 226 -8.58 -11.19 -1.51
CA PRO A 226 -7.22 -11.23 -0.94
C PRO A 226 -6.80 -12.60 -0.40
N ASP A 227 -7.76 -13.46 -0.03
CA ASP A 227 -7.47 -14.77 0.56
C ASP A 227 -6.90 -15.77 -0.46
N ASP A 228 -7.17 -15.56 -1.75
CA ASP A 228 -6.61 -16.36 -2.85
C ASP A 228 -5.26 -15.78 -3.36
N GLY A 229 -4.81 -14.67 -2.77
CA GLY A 229 -3.54 -14.04 -3.11
C GLY A 229 -2.29 -14.76 -2.55
N PRO A 230 -1.09 -14.42 -3.08
CA PRO A 230 0.17 -14.95 -2.59
C PRO A 230 0.38 -14.71 -1.09
N LYS A 231 0.77 -15.75 -0.36
CA LYS A 231 1.03 -15.68 1.08
C LYS A 231 2.42 -15.11 1.38
N SER A 232 2.54 -14.40 2.51
CA SER A 232 3.85 -13.94 2.99
C SER A 232 4.79 -15.12 3.23
N GLY A 233 6.04 -15.01 2.76
CA GLY A 233 7.03 -16.08 2.81
C GLY A 233 6.98 -17.06 1.63
N ALA A 234 6.01 -16.93 0.72
CA ALA A 234 6.00 -17.72 -0.51
C ALA A 234 7.21 -17.39 -1.39
N VAL A 235 7.70 -18.40 -2.10
CA VAL A 235 8.78 -18.28 -3.07
C VAL A 235 8.33 -18.90 -4.39
N PHE A 236 8.37 -18.11 -5.46
CA PHE A 236 8.16 -18.60 -6.81
C PHE A 236 9.50 -19.04 -7.40
N GLU A 237 9.52 -20.24 -7.98
CA GLU A 237 10.67 -20.75 -8.71
C GLU A 237 10.85 -20.03 -10.05
N ALA A 238 12.04 -20.20 -10.63
CA ALA A 238 12.34 -19.66 -11.96
C ALA A 238 11.37 -20.22 -13.02
N ASP A 239 10.96 -19.36 -13.95
CA ASP A 239 10.14 -19.69 -15.11
C ASP A 239 10.82 -19.21 -16.42
N SER A 240 10.11 -19.28 -17.55
CA SER A 240 10.63 -18.89 -18.86
C SER A 240 10.91 -17.39 -19.03
N GLU A 241 10.32 -16.54 -18.18
CA GLU A 241 10.47 -15.09 -18.20
C GLU A 241 11.35 -14.58 -17.05
N ILE A 242 11.33 -15.26 -15.90
CA ILE A 242 12.10 -14.93 -14.70
C ILE A 242 12.98 -16.13 -14.37
N ASP A 243 14.26 -16.05 -14.70
CA ASP A 243 15.22 -17.14 -14.55
C ASP A 243 15.76 -17.32 -13.11
N HIS A 244 15.07 -16.78 -12.11
CA HIS A 244 15.48 -16.80 -10.71
C HIS A 244 14.29 -16.79 -9.77
N ARG A 245 14.56 -16.99 -8.48
CA ARG A 245 13.50 -17.09 -7.47
C ARG A 245 13.00 -15.72 -7.02
N VAL A 246 11.69 -15.61 -6.86
CA VAL A 246 11.01 -14.40 -6.40
C VAL A 246 10.33 -14.68 -5.07
N ALA A 247 10.69 -13.93 -4.03
CA ALA A 247 10.02 -14.00 -2.74
C ALA A 247 8.86 -13.01 -2.63
N VAL A 248 7.84 -13.44 -1.90
CA VAL A 248 6.70 -12.63 -1.49
C VAL A 248 6.80 -12.30 -0.02
N LEU A 249 6.64 -11.02 0.33
CA LEU A 249 6.53 -10.59 1.72
C LEU A 249 5.34 -9.65 1.90
N HIS A 250 4.53 -9.90 2.92
CA HIS A 250 3.54 -8.93 3.39
C HIS A 250 4.24 -8.00 4.36
N ARG A 251 4.38 -6.73 4.00
CA ARG A 251 5.21 -5.77 4.75
C ARG A 251 4.70 -4.34 4.63
N SER A 252 5.31 -3.41 5.36
CA SER A 252 5.10 -1.97 5.15
C SER A 252 5.84 -1.52 3.90
N SER A 253 5.26 -0.62 3.09
CA SER A 253 5.98 -0.08 1.94
C SER A 253 7.06 0.91 2.36
N ARG A 254 8.23 0.79 1.73
CA ARG A 254 9.31 1.78 1.85
C ARG A 254 8.97 3.15 1.27
N PHE A 255 7.91 3.24 0.46
CA PHE A 255 7.42 4.49 -0.13
C PHE A 255 6.27 5.12 0.67
N ASN A 256 5.98 4.60 1.87
CA ASN A 256 4.91 5.12 2.74
C ASN A 256 3.51 5.09 2.11
N ILE A 257 3.24 4.12 1.22
CA ILE A 257 1.91 3.89 0.62
C ILE A 257 1.04 2.92 1.45
N GLY A 258 1.49 2.54 2.65
CA GLY A 258 0.82 1.61 3.54
C GLY A 258 1.27 0.15 3.37
N PRO A 259 0.45 -0.81 3.83
CA PRO A 259 0.76 -2.23 3.74
C PRO A 259 0.79 -2.73 2.30
N VAL A 260 1.80 -3.54 1.96
CA VAL A 260 2.00 -4.10 0.61
C VAL A 260 2.13 -5.62 0.63
N VAL A 261 1.79 -6.22 -0.51
CA VAL A 261 2.35 -7.51 -0.95
C VAL A 261 3.55 -7.18 -1.83
N SER A 262 4.75 -7.42 -1.30
CA SER A 262 6.00 -7.10 -1.97
C SER A 262 6.57 -8.33 -2.68
N PHE A 263 7.06 -8.13 -3.90
CA PHE A 263 7.76 -9.12 -4.70
C PHE A 263 9.19 -8.68 -4.91
N SER A 264 10.16 -9.55 -4.60
CA SER A 264 11.57 -9.23 -4.78
C SER A 264 12.40 -10.45 -5.17
N SER A 265 13.42 -10.23 -6.01
CA SER A 265 14.40 -11.26 -6.36
C SER A 265 15.20 -11.71 -5.13
N LEU A 266 15.22 -13.01 -4.86
CA LEU A 266 15.98 -13.58 -3.74
C LEU A 266 17.49 -13.63 -4.00
N ASP A 267 17.85 -13.89 -5.24
CA ASP A 267 19.23 -14.13 -5.63
C ASP A 267 19.94 -12.78 -5.90
N ASP A 268 21.10 -12.56 -5.29
CA ASP A 268 21.87 -11.32 -5.46
C ASP A 268 22.68 -11.32 -6.75
N ARG A 269 21.98 -11.30 -7.88
CA ARG A 269 22.59 -11.47 -9.20
C ARG A 269 23.48 -10.31 -9.61
N LEU A 270 23.23 -9.12 -9.07
CA LEU A 270 23.98 -7.91 -9.42
C LEU A 270 24.98 -7.49 -8.33
N GLY A 271 25.24 -8.34 -7.32
CA GLY A 271 26.14 -8.01 -6.20
C GLY A 271 25.71 -6.74 -5.46
N ARG A 272 24.40 -6.51 -5.39
CA ARG A 272 23.76 -5.32 -4.83
C ARG A 272 23.37 -5.53 -3.38
N ILE A 273 23.56 -6.71 -2.79
CA ILE A 273 23.27 -6.91 -1.38
C ILE A 273 24.55 -6.69 -0.58
N ARG A 274 24.45 -5.79 0.40
CA ARG A 274 25.50 -5.58 1.40
C ARG A 274 25.04 -6.05 2.77
N THR A 275 26.02 -6.45 3.58
CA THR A 275 25.79 -6.89 4.95
C THR A 275 26.12 -5.76 5.90
N TYR A 276 25.21 -5.46 6.81
CA TYR A 276 25.35 -4.43 7.82
C TYR A 276 25.17 -5.02 9.22
N PRO A 277 25.88 -4.50 10.23
CA PRO A 277 25.62 -4.86 11.61
C PRO A 277 24.31 -4.20 12.09
N ILE A 278 23.47 -4.98 12.75
CA ILE A 278 22.25 -4.50 13.41
C ILE A 278 22.67 -3.60 14.57
N ILE A 279 23.43 -4.14 15.53
CA ILE A 279 24.11 -3.37 16.57
C ILE A 279 25.48 -2.96 16.05
N PRO A 280 25.75 -1.66 15.81
CA PRO A 280 26.99 -1.21 15.21
C PRO A 280 28.18 -1.34 16.18
N PRO A 281 29.42 -1.43 15.65
CA PRO A 281 30.62 -1.57 16.47
C PRO A 281 30.78 -0.50 17.55
N ASP A 282 30.30 0.72 17.32
CA ASP A 282 30.39 1.81 18.29
C ASP A 282 29.47 1.60 19.50
N ILE A 283 28.25 1.06 19.29
CA ILE A 283 27.39 0.67 20.42
C ILE A 283 27.97 -0.57 21.10
N ALA A 284 28.38 -1.58 20.33
CA ALA A 284 28.95 -2.83 20.86
C ALA A 284 30.18 -2.60 21.76
N ARG A 285 31.05 -1.64 21.42
CA ARG A 285 32.28 -1.34 22.17
C ARG A 285 32.06 -0.43 23.38
N ASN A 286 30.96 0.33 23.43
CA ASN A 286 30.73 1.32 24.49
C ASN A 286 29.63 0.91 25.46
N HIS A 287 28.74 -0.01 25.09
CA HIS A 287 27.63 -0.43 25.95
C HIS A 287 28.10 -1.45 27.01
N PRO A 288 27.91 -1.20 28.32
CA PRO A 288 28.46 -2.06 29.38
C PRO A 288 27.97 -3.52 29.33
N LEU A 289 26.68 -3.74 29.02
CA LEU A 289 26.13 -5.08 28.83
C LEU A 289 26.87 -5.85 27.72
N LEU A 290 27.01 -5.26 26.54
CA LEU A 290 27.63 -5.92 25.38
C LEU A 290 29.11 -6.17 25.59
N LEU A 291 29.82 -5.27 26.28
CA LEU A 291 31.20 -5.48 26.70
C LEU A 291 31.33 -6.69 27.63
N MET A 292 30.43 -6.85 28.60
CA MET A 292 30.45 -7.98 29.53
C MET A 292 30.10 -9.29 28.82
N LEU A 293 29.07 -9.30 27.97
CA LEU A 293 28.73 -10.46 27.14
C LEU A 293 29.87 -10.84 26.20
N GLY A 294 30.55 -9.87 25.60
CA GLY A 294 31.72 -10.10 24.74
C GLY A 294 32.88 -10.74 25.47
N LYS A 295 33.18 -10.30 26.71
CA LYS A 295 34.25 -10.89 27.54
C LYS A 295 34.03 -12.37 27.85
N VAL A 296 32.77 -12.80 27.98
CA VAL A 296 32.41 -14.20 28.21
C VAL A 296 32.13 -14.96 26.91
N GLY A 297 32.28 -14.33 25.75
CA GLY A 297 32.02 -14.92 24.44
C GLY A 297 30.56 -15.32 24.24
N LEU A 298 29.63 -14.51 24.75
CA LEU A 298 28.18 -14.62 24.53
C LEU A 298 27.63 -13.60 23.52
N PHE A 299 28.47 -12.66 23.08
CA PHE A 299 28.13 -11.70 22.04
C PHE A 299 29.37 -11.36 21.22
N ASP A 300 29.24 -11.35 19.90
CA ASP A 300 30.26 -10.88 18.97
C ASP A 300 29.57 -10.07 17.87
N PRO A 301 29.92 -8.78 17.69
CA PRO A 301 29.30 -7.94 16.66
C PRO A 301 29.56 -8.43 15.23
N ALA A 302 30.55 -9.29 14.99
CA ALA A 302 30.87 -9.88 13.70
C ALA A 302 30.06 -11.15 13.37
N GLN A 303 29.34 -11.72 14.35
CA GLN A 303 28.52 -12.92 14.15
C GLN A 303 27.29 -12.65 13.26
N ALA A 304 26.81 -13.70 12.59
CA ALA A 304 25.74 -13.61 11.58
C ALA A 304 24.39 -13.18 12.18
N GLU A 305 24.18 -13.46 13.47
CA GLU A 305 23.02 -13.06 14.27
C GLU A 305 22.92 -11.53 14.34
N ASN A 306 24.05 -10.83 14.40
CA ASN A 306 24.12 -9.37 14.38
C ASN A 306 24.11 -8.79 12.96
N GLN A 307 23.92 -9.60 11.92
CA GLN A 307 24.03 -9.15 10.54
C GLN A 307 22.67 -9.14 9.80
N ILE A 308 22.47 -8.10 9.00
CA ILE A 308 21.34 -7.95 8.08
C ILE A 308 21.83 -7.66 6.67
N ARG A 309 21.18 -8.28 5.69
CA ARG A 309 21.45 -8.12 4.26
C ARG A 309 20.47 -7.11 3.69
N LEU A 310 20.97 -5.97 3.20
CA LEU A 310 20.16 -4.89 2.65
C LEU A 310 20.68 -4.47 1.27
N ARG A 311 19.81 -3.86 0.47
CA ARG A 311 20.13 -3.34 -0.87
C ARG A 311 20.48 -1.84 -0.76
N PRO A 312 21.72 -1.39 -1.03
CA PRO A 312 22.10 0.02 -0.89
C PRO A 312 21.30 0.96 -1.80
N ASP A 313 20.86 0.50 -2.97
CA ASP A 313 20.01 1.28 -3.89
C ASP A 313 18.59 1.50 -3.34
N HIS A 314 18.21 0.89 -2.22
CA HIS A 314 16.96 1.16 -1.51
C HIS A 314 17.03 2.39 -0.59
N TYR A 315 18.21 2.99 -0.42
CA TYR A 315 18.45 4.06 0.55
C TYR A 315 19.12 5.27 -0.11
N GLN A 316 18.87 6.46 0.44
CA GLN A 316 19.47 7.70 -0.06
C GLN A 316 20.99 7.73 0.19
N SER A 317 21.41 7.18 1.33
CA SER A 317 22.80 7.05 1.73
C SER A 317 22.94 5.90 2.73
N GLU A 318 24.17 5.43 2.95
CA GLU A 318 24.50 4.44 3.99
C GLU A 318 24.79 5.12 5.35
N VAL A 319 24.20 6.29 5.60
CA VAL A 319 24.28 6.98 6.89
C VAL A 319 23.17 6.45 7.80
N ARG A 320 23.56 5.83 8.93
CA ARG A 320 22.63 5.21 9.88
C ARG A 320 21.67 6.25 10.46
N LEU A 321 20.41 5.87 10.61
CA LEU A 321 19.42 6.69 11.28
C LEU A 321 19.71 6.74 12.78
N GLU A 322 19.91 7.95 13.31
CA GLU A 322 20.16 8.17 14.73
C GLU A 322 19.02 7.60 15.59
N SER A 323 17.77 7.74 15.14
CA SER A 323 16.60 7.19 15.83
C SER A 323 16.65 5.67 15.99
N PHE A 324 17.19 4.94 15.01
CA PHE A 324 17.36 3.50 15.09
C PHE A 324 18.42 3.13 16.14
N ASP A 325 19.58 3.79 16.11
CA ASP A 325 20.69 3.54 17.03
C ASP A 325 20.35 3.96 18.47
N GLN A 326 19.62 5.07 18.66
CA GLN A 326 19.09 5.48 19.96
C GLN A 326 18.09 4.46 20.49
N GLY A 327 17.17 3.96 19.65
CA GLY A 327 16.20 2.93 20.03
C GLY A 327 16.88 1.64 20.51
N LEU A 328 17.90 1.17 19.78
CA LEU A 328 18.71 0.03 20.21
C LEU A 328 19.42 0.28 21.55
N SER A 329 20.06 1.44 21.70
CA SER A 329 20.78 1.80 22.93
C SER A 329 19.84 1.88 24.13
N GLN A 330 18.64 2.42 23.94
CA GLN A 330 17.63 2.51 24.99
C GLN A 330 17.12 1.13 25.40
N ALA A 331 16.85 0.23 24.44
CA ALA A 331 16.46 -1.14 24.74
C ALA A 331 17.54 -1.89 25.54
N LEU A 332 18.81 -1.79 25.12
CA LEU A 332 19.95 -2.40 25.83
C LEU A 332 20.13 -1.81 27.24
N SER A 333 19.95 -0.50 27.39
CA SER A 333 20.02 0.16 28.71
C SER A 333 18.87 -0.29 29.61
N GLY A 334 17.68 -0.49 29.05
CA GLY A 334 16.51 -1.03 29.76
C GLY A 334 16.75 -2.41 30.35
N MET A 335 17.48 -3.29 29.64
CA MET A 335 17.85 -4.61 30.14
C MET A 335 18.73 -4.55 31.40
N MET A 336 19.58 -3.53 31.51
CA MET A 336 20.48 -3.33 32.65
C MET A 336 19.80 -2.68 33.86
N ALA A 337 18.65 -2.02 33.68
CA ALA A 337 17.94 -1.26 34.71
C ALA A 337 17.16 -2.18 35.69
N THR A 338 17.74 -3.32 36.04
CA THR A 338 17.13 -4.35 36.89
C THR A 338 18.11 -4.81 37.98
N ASP A 339 17.59 -5.08 39.18
CA ASP A 339 18.40 -5.61 40.30
C ASP A 339 18.97 -7.00 39.97
N SER A 340 18.26 -7.76 39.13
CA SER A 340 18.73 -9.06 38.63
C SER A 340 20.00 -8.91 37.82
N TYR A 341 20.08 -7.91 36.92
CA TYR A 341 21.28 -7.66 36.13
C TYR A 341 22.45 -7.24 37.01
N ALA A 342 22.23 -6.31 37.94
CA ALA A 342 23.28 -5.87 38.86
C ALA A 342 23.89 -7.04 39.65
N THR A 343 23.03 -7.97 40.13
CA THR A 343 23.45 -9.17 40.86
C THR A 343 24.23 -10.14 39.98
N ALA A 344 23.77 -10.37 38.75
CA ALA A 344 24.42 -11.25 37.80
C ALA A 344 25.75 -10.70 37.30
N ASP A 345 25.84 -9.42 36.96
CA ASP A 345 27.08 -8.75 36.56
C ASP A 345 28.13 -8.83 37.68
N ALA A 346 27.75 -8.54 38.94
CA ALA A 346 28.65 -8.66 40.08
C ALA A 346 29.14 -10.11 40.27
N SER A 347 28.27 -11.10 40.08
CA SER A 347 28.62 -12.52 40.19
C SER A 347 29.50 -13.00 39.03
N ALA A 348 29.22 -12.57 37.81
CA ALA A 348 30.02 -12.85 36.63
C ALA A 348 31.43 -12.24 36.73
N ARG A 349 31.55 -10.99 37.22
CA ARG A 349 32.86 -10.36 37.48
C ARG A 349 33.67 -11.12 38.52
N ARG A 350 33.04 -11.59 39.61
CA ARG A 350 33.68 -12.43 40.62
C ARG A 350 34.16 -13.77 40.02
N ALA A 351 33.33 -14.43 39.21
CA ALA A 351 33.69 -15.67 38.53
C ALA A 351 34.87 -15.47 37.57
N LEU A 352 34.86 -14.40 36.76
CA LEU A 352 35.96 -14.05 35.86
C LEU A 352 37.27 -13.77 36.62
N ALA A 353 37.22 -13.07 37.74
CA ALA A 353 38.40 -12.82 38.58
C ALA A 353 39.01 -14.13 39.13
N ASN A 354 38.19 -15.17 39.31
CA ASN A 354 38.62 -16.50 39.75
C ASN A 354 38.98 -17.44 38.58
N GLY A 355 38.93 -16.97 37.33
CA GLY A 355 39.19 -17.78 36.14
C GLY A 355 38.04 -18.72 35.75
N ASP A 356 36.87 -18.63 36.38
CA ASP A 356 35.70 -19.46 36.11
C ASP A 356 34.82 -18.84 35.02
N LEU A 357 35.24 -19.05 33.76
CA LEU A 357 34.50 -18.58 32.59
C LEU A 357 33.13 -19.24 32.45
N ALA A 358 32.99 -20.50 32.88
CA ALA A 358 31.75 -21.26 32.73
C ALA A 358 30.64 -20.66 33.60
N SER A 359 30.93 -20.38 34.87
CA SER A 359 29.97 -19.71 35.76
C SER A 359 29.68 -18.29 35.30
N ALA A 360 30.69 -17.55 34.83
CA ALA A 360 30.47 -16.20 34.29
C ALA A 360 29.50 -16.18 33.09
N LYS A 361 29.64 -17.14 32.16
CA LYS A 361 28.69 -17.34 31.07
C LYS A 361 27.30 -17.68 31.60
N ALA A 362 27.20 -18.66 32.52
CA ALA A 362 25.93 -19.10 33.06
C ALA A 362 25.16 -17.96 33.76
N PHE A 363 25.87 -17.09 34.50
CA PHE A 363 25.24 -15.92 35.13
C PHE A 363 24.72 -14.91 34.10
N LEU A 364 25.38 -14.73 32.96
CA LEU A 364 25.01 -13.71 31.97
C LEU A 364 24.11 -14.23 30.83
N GLN A 365 23.90 -15.54 30.74
CA GLN A 365 23.12 -16.17 29.67
C GLN A 365 21.73 -15.55 29.45
N PRO A 366 20.92 -15.25 30.49
CA PRO A 366 19.59 -14.67 30.28
C PRO A 366 19.63 -13.34 29.50
N TRP A 367 20.63 -12.50 29.74
CA TRP A 367 20.80 -11.24 29.01
C TRP A 367 21.38 -11.43 27.61
N ALA A 368 22.17 -12.47 27.39
CA ALA A 368 22.58 -12.85 26.04
C ALA A 368 21.36 -13.27 25.20
N ASP A 369 20.44 -14.04 25.80
CA ASP A 369 19.19 -14.45 25.17
C ASP A 369 18.30 -13.23 24.85
N ASP A 370 18.17 -12.29 25.79
CA ASP A 370 17.43 -11.03 25.59
C ASP A 370 18.04 -10.17 24.47
N VAL A 371 19.37 -10.06 24.42
CA VAL A 371 20.07 -9.38 23.31
C VAL A 371 19.81 -10.09 21.97
N GLY A 372 19.81 -11.43 21.96
CA GLY A 372 19.46 -12.22 20.79
C GLY A 372 18.03 -11.97 20.32
N GLN A 373 17.06 -11.86 21.24
CA GLN A 373 15.68 -11.49 20.90
C GLN A 373 15.58 -10.07 20.34
N LEU A 374 16.32 -9.10 20.90
CA LEU A 374 16.38 -7.74 20.35
C LEU A 374 16.94 -7.73 18.93
N GLN A 375 18.02 -8.49 18.66
CA GLN A 375 18.59 -8.61 17.31
C GLN A 375 17.59 -9.23 16.34
N LEU A 376 16.90 -10.30 16.75
CA LEU A 376 15.87 -10.95 15.94
C LEU A 376 14.70 -10.01 15.63
N ALA A 377 14.21 -9.29 16.64
CA ALA A 377 13.14 -8.31 16.48
C ALA A 377 13.53 -7.16 15.55
N ALA A 378 14.74 -6.61 15.70
CA ALA A 378 15.26 -5.58 14.81
C ALA A 378 15.43 -6.10 13.38
N LYS A 379 15.94 -7.32 13.21
CA LYS A 379 16.10 -7.97 11.90
C LYS A 379 14.76 -8.15 11.20
N LEU A 380 13.74 -8.59 11.93
CA LEU A 380 12.37 -8.72 11.43
C LEU A 380 11.81 -7.36 11.03
N ALA A 381 11.90 -6.35 11.91
CA ALA A 381 11.40 -5.01 11.63
C ALA A 381 12.06 -4.37 10.39
N LEU A 382 13.37 -4.56 10.21
CA LEU A 382 14.09 -4.11 9.00
C LEU A 382 13.62 -4.85 7.74
N THR A 383 13.39 -6.16 7.84
CA THR A 383 12.93 -7.00 6.71
C THR A 383 11.50 -6.65 6.28
N LEU A 384 10.64 -6.36 7.27
CA LEU A 384 9.25 -5.96 7.07
C LEU A 384 9.09 -4.44 6.82
N CYS A 385 10.20 -3.70 6.79
CA CYS A 385 10.20 -2.24 6.62
C CYS A 385 9.34 -1.50 7.67
N ASP A 386 9.19 -2.06 8.86
CA ASP A 386 8.59 -1.41 10.03
C ASP A 386 9.61 -0.53 10.77
N ALA A 387 10.90 -0.77 10.51
CA ALA A 387 12.01 0.08 10.87
C ALA A 387 12.98 0.22 9.69
N PHE A 388 13.79 1.26 9.71
CA PHE A 388 14.80 1.49 8.69
C PHE A 388 16.17 1.72 9.33
N LEU A 389 17.20 1.08 8.77
CA LEU A 389 18.59 1.30 9.18
C LEU A 389 19.14 2.60 8.60
N PHE A 390 18.69 2.93 7.39
CA PHE A 390 19.10 4.06 6.59
C PHE A 390 17.86 4.76 6.02
N MET A 391 17.98 6.03 5.65
CA MET A 391 16.87 6.78 5.06
C MET A 391 16.43 6.15 3.72
N PRO A 392 15.17 5.71 3.55
CA PRO A 392 14.69 5.15 2.28
C PRO A 392 14.84 6.12 1.12
N ALA A 393 15.28 5.62 -0.03
CA ALA A 393 15.31 6.38 -1.26
C ALA A 393 13.88 6.68 -1.75
N PRO A 394 13.58 7.91 -2.19
CA PRO A 394 12.31 8.17 -2.85
C PRO A 394 12.26 7.40 -4.18
N PRO A 395 11.06 7.04 -4.67
CA PRO A 395 10.94 6.44 -5.99
C PRO A 395 11.36 7.46 -7.05
N HIS A 396 12.15 7.02 -8.03
CA HIS A 396 12.46 7.81 -9.22
C HIS A 396 11.57 7.38 -10.37
N SER A 397 11.15 8.33 -11.22
CA SER A 397 10.51 7.98 -12.48
C SER A 397 11.45 7.09 -13.31
N PRO A 398 10.91 6.04 -13.98
CA PRO A 398 11.68 5.18 -14.86
C PRO A 398 12.20 5.91 -16.10
#